data_AF-A0A061JS15-F1
#
_entry.id   AF-A0A061JS15-F1
#
_cell.length_a   1.000
_cell.length_b   1.000
_cell.length_c   1.000
_cell.angle_alpha   90.00
_cell.angle_beta   90.00
_cell.angle_gamma   90.00
#
_symmetry.space_group_name_H-M   'P 1'
#
loop_
_entity.id
_entity.type
_entity.pdbx_description
1 polymer ?
#
loop_
_entity_poly.entity_id
_entity_poly.type
_entity_poly.pdbx_seq_one_letter_code
_entity_poly.pdbx_strand_id
1 'polypeptide(L)'
;MARDVANVWWAMFGFSVVVLLVVSTLWIYAMLRRPKTHTAEQAKRINQRWIIGGGIILPTASIIALLAFGIPTGRGMLPLPVDGEQPLLIQVIGHQWWWEVRYPESGVVTANQFILPIDRPVDVEVTSADVIHSFWVPRLGGKLDMVPGRTNTLRLEAARPGVFRGQCSEFCGSQHAHMILHVEALQPDAFASWIEARAGREHQAPTGDAGRVFDERCGQCHRVAGVSAGSRAPDLSDLATRPTLGAGVIANDSEGLRRWLRDHQSLKHGNAMPRHDDIPEETLAQIADWLETLAP
;
A
#
# COMPACT_ATOMS: atom_id res chain seq x y z
N MET A 1 5.84 -3.13 -14.02
CA MET A 1 6.11 -3.70 -12.68
C MET A 1 5.32 -4.98 -12.36
N ALA A 2 4.00 -4.94 -12.08
CA ALA A 2 3.27 -6.16 -11.65
C ALA A 2 3.33 -7.33 -12.65
N ARG A 3 3.29 -7.03 -13.96
CA ARG A 3 3.47 -8.02 -15.02
C ARG A 3 4.85 -8.68 -14.98
N ASP A 4 5.89 -7.89 -14.73
CA ASP A 4 7.27 -8.36 -14.70
C ASP A 4 7.51 -9.27 -13.49
N VAL A 5 6.96 -8.89 -12.33
CA VAL A 5 6.92 -9.75 -11.13
C VAL A 5 6.20 -11.07 -11.44
N ALA A 6 5.05 -11.02 -12.12
CA ALA A 6 4.30 -12.22 -12.48
C ALA A 6 5.09 -13.15 -13.42
N ASN A 7 5.80 -12.59 -14.40
CA ASN A 7 6.65 -13.37 -15.31
C ASN A 7 7.77 -14.09 -14.55
N VAL A 8 8.44 -13.39 -13.62
CA VAL A 8 9.47 -14.00 -12.77
C VAL A 8 8.87 -15.11 -11.92
N TRP A 9 7.70 -14.87 -11.32
CA TRP A 9 7.01 -15.86 -10.51
C TRP A 9 6.66 -17.12 -11.31
N TRP A 10 6.09 -16.98 -12.51
CA TRP A 10 5.75 -18.13 -13.37
C TRP A 10 6.97 -18.92 -13.81
N ALA A 11 8.08 -18.25 -14.14
CA ALA A 11 9.33 -18.91 -14.48
C ALA A 11 9.89 -19.71 -13.28
N MET A 12 9.90 -19.12 -12.08
CA MET A 12 10.33 -19.78 -10.85
C MET A 12 9.43 -20.96 -10.48
N PHE A 13 8.11 -20.81 -10.64
CA PHE A 13 7.13 -21.87 -10.42
C PHE A 13 7.35 -23.04 -11.39
N GLY A 14 7.50 -22.77 -12.68
CA GLY A 14 7.80 -23.81 -13.67
C GLY A 14 9.08 -24.57 -13.34
N PHE A 15 10.16 -23.83 -13.00
CA PHE A 15 11.43 -24.43 -12.61
C PHE A 15 11.29 -25.30 -11.34
N SER A 16 10.58 -24.83 -10.31
CA SER A 16 10.40 -25.58 -9.07
C SER A 16 9.58 -26.85 -9.27
N VAL A 17 8.56 -26.82 -10.13
CA VAL A 17 7.78 -28.01 -10.52
C VAL A 17 8.67 -29.03 -11.23
N VAL A 18 9.52 -28.61 -12.17
CA VAL A 18 10.46 -29.52 -12.85
C VAL A 18 11.42 -30.16 -11.86
N VAL A 19 12.04 -29.37 -10.97
CA VAL A 19 12.95 -29.89 -9.94
C VAL A 19 12.24 -30.88 -9.02
N LEU A 20 11.03 -30.54 -8.56
CA LEU A 20 10.22 -31.41 -7.72
C LEU A 20 9.94 -32.75 -8.41
N LEU A 21 9.47 -32.73 -9.66
CA LEU A 21 9.18 -33.96 -10.43
C LEU A 21 10.42 -34.82 -10.61
N VAL A 22 11.58 -34.23 -10.92
CA VAL A 22 12.83 -34.97 -11.07
C VAL A 22 13.27 -35.60 -9.75
N VAL A 23 13.30 -34.84 -8.66
CA VAL A 23 13.72 -35.35 -7.34
C VAL A 23 12.76 -36.42 -6.84
N SER A 24 11.44 -36.20 -6.95
CA SER A 24 10.43 -37.19 -6.58
C SER A 24 10.54 -38.46 -7.42
N THR A 25 10.77 -38.35 -8.73
CA THR A 25 10.96 -39.52 -9.60
C THR A 25 12.22 -40.30 -9.23
N LEU A 26 13.34 -39.62 -8.98
CA LEU A 26 14.58 -40.26 -8.53
C LEU A 26 14.40 -40.95 -7.18
N TRP A 27 13.68 -40.32 -6.26
CA TRP A 27 13.38 -40.89 -4.94
C TRP A 27 12.47 -42.12 -5.04
N ILE A 28 11.38 -42.04 -5.80
CA ILE A 28 10.48 -43.18 -6.07
C ILE A 28 11.26 -44.32 -6.74
N TYR A 29 12.05 -44.01 -7.77
CA TYR A 29 12.90 -45.01 -8.42
C TYR A 29 13.90 -45.64 -7.44
N ALA A 30 14.51 -44.85 -6.56
CA ALA A 30 15.44 -45.37 -5.55
C ALA A 30 14.76 -46.29 -4.53
N MET A 31 13.48 -46.08 -4.22
CA MET A 31 12.68 -46.96 -3.36
C MET A 31 12.22 -48.23 -4.07
N LEU A 32 11.85 -48.13 -5.34
CA LEU A 32 11.29 -49.26 -6.11
C LEU A 32 12.37 -50.15 -6.75
N ARG A 33 13.57 -49.62 -6.98
CA ARG A 33 14.65 -50.41 -7.60
C ARG A 33 15.11 -51.53 -6.67
N ARG A 34 15.44 -52.69 -7.26
CA ARG A 34 16.07 -53.79 -6.51
C ARG A 34 17.45 -53.37 -5.98
N PRO A 35 17.81 -53.75 -4.73
CA PRO A 35 19.11 -53.44 -4.17
C PRO A 35 20.21 -54.11 -5.01
N LYS A 36 21.24 -53.34 -5.36
CA LYS A 36 22.45 -53.83 -6.03
C LYS A 36 23.58 -53.88 -5.02
N THR A 37 24.36 -54.95 -5.03
CA THR A 37 25.60 -55.05 -4.25
C THR A 37 26.71 -54.30 -4.99
N HIS A 38 27.41 -53.43 -4.28
CA HIS A 38 28.54 -52.66 -4.80
C HIS A 38 29.74 -52.87 -3.88
N THR A 39 30.94 -52.92 -4.44
CA THR A 39 32.17 -52.89 -3.61
C THR A 39 32.30 -51.52 -2.95
N ALA A 40 33.03 -51.43 -1.83
CA ALA A 40 33.22 -50.17 -1.11
C ALA A 40 33.79 -49.06 -2.01
N GLU A 41 34.75 -49.38 -2.86
CA GLU A 41 35.33 -48.45 -3.84
C GLU A 41 34.33 -47.99 -4.91
N GLN A 42 33.48 -48.90 -5.41
CA GLN A 42 32.43 -48.54 -6.37
C GLN A 42 31.38 -47.63 -5.73
N ALA A 43 30.93 -47.94 -4.51
CA ALA A 43 29.99 -47.12 -3.77
C ALA A 43 30.54 -45.71 -3.51
N LYS A 44 31.81 -45.60 -3.10
CA LYS A 44 32.49 -44.31 -2.90
C LYS A 44 32.50 -43.45 -4.16
N ARG A 45 32.85 -44.03 -5.31
CA ARG A 45 32.85 -43.30 -6.61
C ARG A 45 31.46 -42.85 -7.04
N ILE A 46 30.44 -43.71 -6.87
CA ILE A 46 29.04 -43.36 -7.18
C ILE A 46 28.58 -42.22 -6.28
N ASN A 47 28.80 -42.31 -4.97
CA ASN A 47 28.43 -41.28 -4.01
C ASN A 47 29.14 -39.95 -4.31
N GLN A 48 30.44 -39.97 -4.59
CA GLN A 48 31.19 -38.76 -4.97
C GLN A 48 30.60 -38.11 -6.23
N ARG A 49 30.22 -38.89 -7.25
CA ARG A 49 29.58 -38.35 -8.47
C ARG A 49 28.24 -37.69 -8.18
N TRP A 50 27.40 -38.30 -7.34
CA TRP A 50 26.12 -37.71 -6.93
C TRP A 50 26.30 -36.44 -6.08
N ILE A 51 27.27 -36.44 -5.16
CA ILE A 51 27.59 -35.28 -4.33
C ILE A 51 28.09 -34.13 -5.21
N ILE A 52 29.07 -34.38 -6.07
CA ILE A 52 29.64 -33.32 -6.92
C ILE A 52 28.62 -32.86 -7.96
N GLY A 53 28.02 -33.78 -8.71
CA GLY A 53 27.07 -33.44 -9.78
C GLY A 53 25.76 -32.88 -9.25
N GLY A 54 25.06 -33.65 -8.41
CA GLY A 54 23.75 -33.30 -7.89
C GLY A 54 23.77 -32.34 -6.70
N GLY A 55 24.80 -32.42 -5.84
CA GLY A 55 24.89 -31.62 -4.62
C GLY A 55 25.66 -30.29 -4.77
N ILE A 56 26.55 -30.17 -5.75
CA ILE A 56 27.36 -28.95 -5.95
C ILE A 56 27.05 -28.31 -7.30
N ILE A 57 27.32 -29.01 -8.41
CA ILE A 57 27.21 -28.43 -9.76
C ILE A 57 25.78 -28.00 -10.07
N LEU A 58 24.79 -28.88 -9.85
CA LEU A 58 23.39 -28.59 -10.17
C LEU A 58 22.85 -27.39 -9.36
N PRO A 59 22.98 -27.30 -8.02
CA PRO A 59 22.53 -26.13 -7.26
C PRO A 59 23.24 -24.85 -7.67
N THR A 60 24.57 -24.89 -7.87
CA THR A 60 25.33 -23.70 -8.29
C THR A 60 24.88 -23.20 -9.67
N ALA A 61 24.76 -24.10 -10.66
CA ALA A 61 24.27 -23.74 -11.98
C ALA A 61 22.83 -23.21 -11.95
N SER A 62 21.96 -23.82 -11.14
CA SER A 62 20.57 -23.39 -10.97
C SER A 62 20.49 -21.98 -10.37
N ILE A 63 21.25 -21.70 -9.32
CA ILE A 63 21.31 -20.37 -8.69
C ILE A 63 21.82 -19.33 -9.69
N ILE A 64 22.90 -19.63 -10.41
CA ILE A 64 23.45 -18.70 -11.42
C ILE A 64 22.41 -18.39 -12.51
N ALA A 65 21.71 -19.40 -13.03
CA ALA A 65 20.68 -19.22 -14.04
C ALA A 65 19.50 -18.38 -13.52
N LEU A 66 19.01 -18.68 -12.32
CA LEU A 66 17.92 -17.92 -11.69
C LEU A 66 18.33 -16.47 -11.40
N LEU A 67 19.56 -16.22 -10.96
CA LEU A 67 20.07 -14.86 -10.75
C LEU A 67 20.23 -14.09 -12.05
N ALA A 68 20.79 -14.72 -13.09
CA ALA A 68 20.94 -14.11 -14.41
C ALA A 68 19.59 -13.71 -15.01
N PHE A 69 18.54 -14.47 -14.73
CA PHE A 69 17.17 -14.16 -15.14
C PHE A 69 16.47 -13.13 -14.23
N GLY A 70 16.61 -13.26 -12.91
CA GLY A 70 15.89 -12.44 -11.93
C GLY A 70 16.45 -11.02 -11.75
N ILE A 71 17.77 -10.86 -11.76
CA ILE A 71 18.43 -9.56 -11.49
C ILE A 71 18.02 -8.48 -12.50
N PRO A 72 18.03 -8.71 -13.83
CA PRO A 72 17.61 -7.69 -14.79
C PRO A 72 16.16 -7.23 -14.56
N THR A 73 15.27 -8.18 -14.28
CA THR A 73 13.86 -7.90 -14.00
C THR A 73 13.71 -7.08 -12.73
N GLY A 74 14.44 -7.43 -11.65
CA GLY A 74 14.42 -6.67 -10.40
C GLY A 74 14.99 -5.25 -10.55
N ARG A 75 16.04 -5.06 -11.35
CA ARG A 75 16.61 -3.74 -11.63
C ARG A 75 15.63 -2.81 -12.34
N GLY A 76 14.83 -3.32 -13.27
CA GLY A 76 13.79 -2.54 -13.95
C GLY A 76 12.66 -2.05 -13.04
N MET A 77 12.56 -2.58 -11.81
CA MET A 77 11.57 -2.14 -10.82
C MET A 77 12.10 -1.08 -9.85
N LEU A 78 13.41 -0.80 -9.87
CA LEU A 78 14.00 0.22 -9.01
C LEU A 78 13.63 1.62 -9.53
N PRO A 79 13.48 2.61 -8.64
CA PRO A 79 13.24 4.01 -9.02
C PRO A 79 14.54 4.66 -9.55
N LEU A 80 15.15 4.05 -10.56
CA LEU A 80 16.34 4.61 -11.21
C LEU A 80 15.89 5.72 -12.18
N PRO A 81 16.67 6.80 -12.32
CA PRO A 81 16.42 7.80 -13.37
C PRO A 81 16.40 7.11 -14.74
N VAL A 82 15.33 7.32 -15.50
CA VAL A 82 15.21 6.89 -16.89
C VAL A 82 15.29 8.15 -17.74
N ASP A 83 16.19 8.16 -18.72
CA ASP A 83 16.39 9.33 -19.58
C ASP A 83 15.08 9.69 -20.30
N GLY A 84 14.62 10.94 -20.13
CA GLY A 84 13.43 11.47 -20.82
C GLY A 84 12.10 11.27 -20.08
N GLU A 85 12.05 10.52 -18.99
CA GLU A 85 10.83 10.38 -18.16
C GLU A 85 10.94 11.20 -16.87
N GLN A 86 9.95 12.07 -16.63
CA GLN A 86 9.76 12.69 -15.31
C GLN A 86 8.61 11.98 -14.58
N PRO A 87 8.93 11.04 -13.67
CA PRO A 87 7.92 10.36 -12.88
C PRO A 87 7.14 11.38 -12.04
N LEU A 88 5.84 11.14 -11.88
CA LEU A 88 5.04 11.92 -10.93
C LEU A 88 5.52 11.60 -9.51
N LEU A 89 5.82 12.62 -8.72
CA LEU A 89 6.15 12.42 -7.31
C LEU A 89 4.88 12.45 -6.45
N ILE A 90 4.65 11.39 -5.67
CA ILE A 90 3.62 11.34 -4.63
C ILE A 90 4.28 10.92 -3.31
N GLN A 91 4.00 11.65 -2.24
CA GLN A 91 4.47 11.30 -0.90
C GLN A 91 3.37 10.62 -0.11
N VAL A 92 3.71 9.52 0.57
CA VAL A 92 2.79 8.77 1.44
C VAL A 92 3.40 8.65 2.82
N ILE A 93 2.68 9.16 3.81
CA ILE A 93 3.09 9.14 5.22
C ILE A 93 2.15 8.21 6.00
N GLY A 94 2.75 7.29 6.74
CA GLY A 94 2.04 6.33 7.58
C GLY A 94 1.84 6.90 8.97
N HIS A 95 0.61 6.81 9.47
CA HIS A 95 0.22 7.14 10.83
C HIS A 95 -0.55 5.96 11.42
N GLN A 96 -0.54 5.77 12.74
CA GLN A 96 -1.43 4.83 13.41
C GLN A 96 -2.87 5.38 13.42
N TRP A 97 -3.83 4.84 12.66
CA TRP A 97 -3.73 3.82 11.60
C TRP A 97 -4.43 4.33 10.34
N TRP A 98 -3.82 5.30 9.67
CA TRP A 98 -4.34 5.98 8.49
C TRP A 98 -3.18 6.49 7.61
N TRP A 99 -3.51 6.88 6.39
CA TRP A 99 -2.54 7.27 5.37
C TRP A 99 -2.70 8.74 5.02
N GLU A 100 -1.62 9.50 5.10
CA GLU A 100 -1.55 10.85 4.53
C GLU A 100 -0.91 10.75 3.15
N VAL A 101 -1.53 11.38 2.14
CA VAL A 101 -1.02 11.38 0.76
C VAL A 101 -0.85 12.82 0.32
N ARG A 102 0.34 13.18 -0.14
CA ARG A 102 0.67 14.53 -0.60
C ARG A 102 1.12 14.49 -2.06
N TYR A 103 0.70 15.52 -2.79
CA TYR A 103 1.08 15.77 -4.19
C TYR A 103 1.90 17.07 -4.25
N PRO A 104 3.23 17.02 -4.02
CA PRO A 104 4.04 18.21 -3.74
C PRO A 104 3.97 19.29 -4.82
N GLU A 105 3.88 18.91 -6.09
CA GLU A 105 3.80 19.85 -7.22
C GLU A 105 2.51 20.70 -7.20
N SER A 106 1.40 20.13 -6.73
CA SER A 106 0.09 20.80 -6.69
C SER A 106 -0.27 21.37 -5.32
N GLY A 107 0.44 20.96 -4.26
CA GLY A 107 0.10 21.26 -2.87
C GLY A 107 -1.13 20.51 -2.33
N VAL A 108 -1.76 19.63 -3.12
CA VAL A 108 -2.90 18.82 -2.67
C VAL A 108 -2.45 17.83 -1.60
N VAL A 109 -3.23 17.76 -0.52
CA VAL A 109 -3.08 16.77 0.56
C VAL A 109 -4.42 16.06 0.73
N THR A 110 -4.39 14.74 0.74
CA THR A 110 -5.56 13.89 0.99
C THR A 110 -5.25 12.90 2.11
N ALA A 111 -6.29 12.22 2.58
CA ALA A 111 -6.14 11.15 3.56
C ALA A 111 -6.87 9.88 3.12
N ASN A 112 -6.20 8.75 3.24
CA ASN A 112 -6.68 7.41 2.86
C ASN A 112 -7.12 7.27 1.39
N GLN A 113 -6.74 8.21 0.52
CA GLN A 113 -6.94 8.17 -0.92
C GLN A 113 -5.64 8.46 -1.65
N PHE A 114 -5.20 7.52 -2.48
CA PHE A 114 -4.05 7.63 -3.36
C PHE A 114 -4.54 7.53 -4.81
N ILE A 115 -4.42 8.61 -5.57
CA ILE A 115 -4.91 8.70 -6.94
C ILE A 115 -3.70 8.88 -7.85
N LEU A 116 -3.65 8.12 -8.93
CA LEU A 116 -2.55 8.19 -9.90
C LEU A 116 -3.07 8.15 -11.33
N PRO A 117 -2.36 8.75 -12.29
CA PRO A 117 -2.65 8.54 -13.71
C PRO A 117 -2.19 7.13 -14.16
N ILE A 118 -2.88 6.57 -15.16
CA ILE A 118 -2.39 5.40 -15.89
C ILE A 118 -1.24 5.77 -16.83
N ASP A 119 -0.47 4.77 -17.25
CA ASP A 119 0.58 4.87 -18.28
C ASP A 119 1.63 5.97 -18.01
N ARG A 120 1.80 6.34 -16.74
CA ARG A 120 2.83 7.27 -16.26
C ARG A 120 3.51 6.66 -15.03
N PRO A 121 4.85 6.58 -15.01
CA PRO A 121 5.59 6.20 -13.82
C PRO A 121 5.34 7.17 -12.66
N VAL A 122 5.13 6.62 -11.47
CA VAL A 122 4.94 7.36 -10.23
C VAL A 122 6.01 6.96 -9.23
N ASP A 123 6.84 7.91 -8.83
CA ASP A 123 7.75 7.73 -7.71
C ASP A 123 7.00 8.02 -6.43
N VAL A 124 6.83 6.97 -5.62
CA VAL A 124 6.17 7.03 -4.33
C VAL A 124 7.23 7.15 -3.26
N GLU A 125 7.37 8.34 -2.69
CA GLU A 125 8.17 8.58 -1.50
C GLU A 125 7.37 8.19 -0.26
N VAL A 126 8.00 7.43 0.62
CA VAL A 126 7.31 6.65 1.64
C VAL A 126 8.06 6.82 2.96
N THR A 127 7.36 7.28 4.00
CA THR A 127 7.93 7.55 5.33
C THR A 127 6.87 7.37 6.42
N SER A 128 7.26 7.38 7.70
CA SER A 128 6.31 7.22 8.82
C SER A 128 6.44 8.35 9.83
N ALA A 129 5.30 8.75 10.39
CA ALA A 129 5.20 9.73 11.46
C ALA A 129 5.34 9.12 12.88
N ASP A 130 5.24 7.80 13.02
CA ASP A 130 5.22 7.14 14.34
C ASP A 130 6.00 5.82 14.40
N VAL A 131 5.42 4.69 14.01
CA VAL A 131 6.01 3.35 14.04
C VAL A 131 6.31 2.87 12.62
N ILE A 132 6.95 1.72 12.48
CA ILE A 132 7.16 1.16 11.14
C ILE A 132 5.79 0.74 10.56
N HIS A 133 5.52 1.19 9.32
CA HIS A 133 4.43 0.69 8.48
C HIS A 133 5.03 0.10 7.21
N SER A 134 4.20 -0.38 6.29
CA SER A 134 4.68 -0.80 4.96
C SER A 134 3.60 -0.52 3.93
N PHE A 135 3.93 0.34 2.98
CA PHE A 135 3.04 0.71 1.89
C PHE A 135 3.00 -0.43 0.88
N TRP A 136 1.79 -0.93 0.59
CA TRP A 136 1.62 -1.98 -0.39
C TRP A 136 0.30 -1.84 -1.16
N VAL A 137 0.41 -1.83 -2.49
CA VAL A 137 -0.72 -1.98 -3.41
C VAL A 137 -0.54 -3.31 -4.17
N PRO A 138 -1.09 -4.43 -3.68
CA PRO A 138 -0.80 -5.77 -4.22
C PRO A 138 -0.97 -5.91 -5.74
N ARG A 139 -1.93 -5.16 -6.31
CA ARG A 139 -2.27 -5.21 -7.75
C ARG A 139 -1.35 -4.36 -8.63
N LEU A 140 -0.62 -3.40 -8.08
CA LEU A 140 0.35 -2.58 -8.80
C LEU A 140 1.80 -3.06 -8.59
N GLY A 141 2.02 -3.85 -7.53
CA GLY A 141 3.30 -4.48 -7.22
C GLY A 141 4.10 -3.70 -6.18
N GLY A 142 5.15 -4.32 -5.64
CA GLY A 142 6.07 -3.73 -4.68
C GLY A 142 5.46 -3.43 -3.31
N LYS A 143 6.07 -3.91 -2.23
CA LYS A 143 5.86 -3.35 -0.90
C LYS A 143 7.12 -2.59 -0.51
N LEU A 144 6.98 -1.49 0.22
CA LEU A 144 8.13 -0.78 0.77
C LEU A 144 7.83 -0.32 2.19
N ASP A 145 8.76 -0.65 3.09
CA ASP A 145 8.60 -0.35 4.50
C ASP A 145 8.83 1.15 4.75
N MET A 146 7.97 1.72 5.59
CA MET A 146 7.91 3.12 5.96
C MET A 146 8.55 3.26 7.33
N VAL A 147 9.77 3.78 7.38
CA VAL A 147 10.58 3.81 8.60
C VAL A 147 10.64 5.25 9.12
N PRO A 148 10.27 5.51 10.38
CA PRO A 148 10.39 6.84 10.96
C PRO A 148 11.80 7.42 10.80
N GLY A 149 11.87 8.68 10.35
CA GLY A 149 13.15 9.37 10.10
C GLY A 149 13.89 8.94 8.83
N ARG A 150 13.29 8.11 7.97
CA ARG A 150 13.81 7.78 6.64
C ARG A 150 12.73 7.96 5.57
N THR A 151 13.16 8.43 4.40
CA THR A 151 12.34 8.40 3.20
C THR A 151 12.88 7.30 2.30
N ASN A 152 12.03 6.32 1.99
CA ASN A 152 12.33 5.33 0.96
C ASN A 152 11.46 5.62 -0.27
N THR A 153 11.87 5.16 -1.44
CA THR A 153 11.16 5.41 -2.69
C THR A 153 10.93 4.09 -3.43
N LEU A 154 9.71 3.87 -3.91
CA LEU A 154 9.38 2.84 -4.89
C LEU A 154 8.74 3.47 -6.11
N ARG A 155 8.92 2.86 -7.28
CA ARG A 155 8.23 3.25 -8.50
C ARG A 155 7.02 2.36 -8.73
N LEU A 156 5.86 2.97 -8.95
CA LEU A 156 4.62 2.30 -9.34
C LEU A 156 4.15 2.79 -10.71
N GLU A 157 3.38 1.96 -11.39
CA GLU A 157 2.72 2.32 -12.64
C GLU A 157 1.44 1.48 -12.78
N ALA A 158 0.34 2.13 -13.15
CA ALA A 158 -0.92 1.47 -13.47
C ALA A 158 -1.14 1.46 -14.99
N ALA A 159 -1.27 0.27 -15.58
CA ALA A 159 -1.49 0.14 -17.03
C ALA A 159 -2.98 0.21 -17.44
N ARG A 160 -3.90 0.25 -16.47
CA ARG A 160 -5.35 0.27 -16.72
C ARG A 160 -6.06 1.06 -15.63
N PRO A 161 -7.13 1.79 -15.97
CA PRO A 161 -7.94 2.46 -14.98
C PRO A 161 -8.59 1.48 -14.02
N GLY A 162 -8.88 1.94 -12.81
CA GLY A 162 -9.67 1.20 -11.85
C GLY A 162 -9.28 1.45 -10.41
N VAL A 163 -10.10 0.89 -9.53
CA VAL A 163 -9.90 0.95 -8.09
C VAL A 163 -9.09 -0.25 -7.62
N PHE A 164 -8.08 0.02 -6.80
CA PHE A 164 -7.23 -0.96 -6.15
C PHE A 164 -7.29 -0.77 -4.63
N ARG A 165 -7.01 -1.85 -3.90
CA ARG A 165 -6.85 -1.81 -2.45
C ARG A 165 -5.37 -1.64 -2.12
N GLY A 166 -5.02 -0.58 -1.42
CA GLY A 166 -3.77 -0.46 -0.69
C GLY A 166 -3.94 -0.92 0.76
N GLN A 167 -2.86 -1.39 1.38
CA GLN A 167 -2.88 -1.90 2.74
C GLN A 167 -1.53 -1.73 3.44
N CYS A 168 -1.56 -1.71 4.77
CA CYS A 168 -0.34 -1.84 5.56
C CYS A 168 0.11 -3.31 5.55
N SER A 169 1.39 -3.56 5.28
CA SER A 169 2.00 -4.90 5.31
C SER A 169 3.10 -5.08 6.36
N GLU A 170 3.15 -4.22 7.36
CA GLU A 170 4.02 -4.34 8.53
C GLU A 170 3.19 -4.13 9.80
N PHE A 171 3.37 -4.99 10.81
CA PHE A 171 2.51 -4.95 11.98
C PHE A 171 2.73 -3.65 12.77
N CYS A 172 1.75 -2.75 12.70
CA CYS A 172 1.84 -1.40 13.25
C CYS A 172 0.91 -1.16 14.46
N GLY A 173 0.38 -2.23 15.07
CA GLY A 173 -0.45 -2.16 16.28
C GLY A 173 -1.85 -2.77 16.12
N SER A 174 -2.74 -2.51 17.08
CA SER A 174 -4.03 -3.18 17.22
C SER A 174 -4.96 -3.01 16.00
N GLN A 175 -4.89 -1.89 15.31
CA GLN A 175 -5.70 -1.62 14.11
C GLN A 175 -4.92 -1.78 12.81
N HIS A 176 -3.82 -2.55 12.81
CA HIS A 176 -3.02 -2.86 11.63
C HIS A 176 -3.89 -3.37 10.45
N ALA A 177 -4.79 -4.32 10.71
CA ALA A 177 -5.68 -4.88 9.69
C ALA A 177 -6.72 -3.89 9.14
N HIS A 178 -6.98 -2.80 9.88
CA HIS A 178 -7.93 -1.73 9.52
C HIS A 178 -7.22 -0.48 8.98
N MET A 179 -6.00 -0.62 8.45
CA MET A 179 -5.23 0.46 7.84
C MET A 179 -5.28 0.33 6.31
N ILE A 180 -6.45 0.55 5.72
CA ILE A 180 -6.71 0.37 4.29
C ILE A 180 -6.60 1.70 3.56
N LEU A 181 -5.94 1.68 2.41
CA LEU A 181 -5.80 2.82 1.51
C LEU A 181 -6.66 2.58 0.27
N HIS A 182 -7.52 3.54 -0.06
CA HIS A 182 -8.19 3.54 -1.35
C HIS A 182 -7.21 4.01 -2.42
N VAL A 183 -7.03 3.22 -3.47
CA VAL A 183 -6.14 3.54 -4.59
C VAL A 183 -6.96 3.58 -5.87
N GLU A 184 -6.83 4.62 -6.68
CA GLU A 184 -7.55 4.70 -7.95
C GLU A 184 -6.64 5.20 -9.08
N ALA A 185 -6.54 4.42 -10.15
CA ALA A 185 -5.86 4.83 -11.36
C ALA A 185 -6.85 5.45 -12.35
N LEU A 186 -6.59 6.69 -12.74
CA LEU A 186 -7.42 7.48 -13.64
C LEU A 186 -6.77 7.67 -15.00
N GLN A 187 -7.58 8.02 -16.00
CA GLN A 187 -7.05 8.56 -17.26
C GLN A 187 -6.27 9.86 -16.98
N PRO A 188 -5.20 10.19 -17.74
CA PRO A 188 -4.39 11.38 -17.49
C PRO A 188 -5.20 12.69 -17.37
N ASP A 189 -6.17 12.91 -18.27
CA ASP A 189 -7.01 14.12 -18.24
C ASP A 189 -7.94 14.16 -17.01
N ALA A 190 -8.46 12.99 -16.59
CA ALA A 190 -9.28 12.87 -15.40
C ALA A 190 -8.44 13.07 -14.12
N PHE A 191 -7.20 12.59 -14.10
CA PHE A 191 -6.26 12.86 -13.02
C PHE A 191 -5.91 14.36 -12.93
N ALA A 192 -5.64 15.02 -14.05
CA ALA A 192 -5.38 16.45 -14.10
C ALA A 192 -6.58 17.25 -13.56
N SER A 193 -7.79 16.91 -14.00
CA SER A 193 -9.04 17.51 -13.51
C SER A 193 -9.24 17.26 -12.00
N TRP A 194 -8.89 16.06 -11.53
CA TRP A 194 -9.00 15.68 -10.11
C TRP A 194 -8.04 16.50 -9.22
N ILE A 195 -6.83 16.78 -9.71
CA ILE A 195 -5.85 17.66 -9.04
C ILE A 195 -6.35 19.10 -9.04
N GLU A 196 -6.75 19.62 -10.21
CA GLU A 196 -7.18 21.02 -10.38
C GLU A 196 -8.37 21.36 -9.48
N ALA A 197 -9.36 20.46 -9.37
CA ALA A 197 -10.51 20.68 -8.52
C ALA A 197 -10.14 20.84 -7.03
N ARG A 198 -9.03 20.25 -6.58
CA ARG A 198 -8.56 20.29 -5.18
C ARG A 198 -7.55 21.41 -4.94
N ALA A 199 -6.81 21.81 -5.96
CA ALA A 199 -5.75 22.81 -5.82
C ALA A 199 -6.35 24.18 -5.46
N GLY A 200 -6.00 24.69 -4.28
CA GLY A 200 -6.44 26.01 -3.83
C GLY A 200 -7.92 26.13 -3.44
N ARG A 201 -8.65 25.01 -3.31
CA ARG A 201 -10.06 25.03 -2.86
C ARG A 201 -10.14 25.41 -1.38
N GLU A 202 -11.06 26.31 -1.05
CA GLU A 202 -11.41 26.68 0.33
C GLU A 202 -12.89 26.38 0.61
N HIS A 203 -13.20 26.11 1.87
CA HIS A 203 -14.53 25.83 2.39
C HIS A 203 -15.00 26.92 3.35
N GLN A 204 -16.31 27.00 3.53
CA GLN A 204 -16.90 27.84 4.57
C GLN A 204 -17.17 27.01 5.81
N ALA A 205 -16.87 27.57 6.98
CA ALA A 205 -17.18 26.94 8.26
C ALA A 205 -18.70 26.77 8.44
N PRO A 206 -19.17 25.75 9.18
CA PRO A 206 -20.58 25.66 9.51
C PRO A 206 -20.96 26.82 10.44
N THR A 207 -22.22 27.26 10.39
CA THR A 207 -22.70 28.35 11.24
C THR A 207 -23.13 27.85 12.62
N GLY A 208 -23.21 28.76 13.59
CA GLY A 208 -23.77 28.45 14.92
C GLY A 208 -22.89 27.53 15.76
N ASP A 209 -23.51 26.70 16.59
CA ASP A 209 -22.78 25.81 17.50
C ASP A 209 -21.92 24.77 16.79
N ALA A 210 -22.35 24.29 15.62
CA ALA A 210 -21.55 23.35 14.82
C ALA A 210 -20.19 23.94 14.42
N GLY A 211 -20.16 25.20 13.99
CA GLY A 211 -18.92 25.92 13.65
C GLY A 211 -17.99 26.07 14.85
N ARG A 212 -18.53 26.57 15.96
CA ARG A 212 -17.77 26.77 17.20
C ARG A 212 -17.20 25.46 17.73
N VAL A 213 -18.03 24.41 17.84
CA VAL A 213 -17.61 23.10 18.33
C VAL A 213 -16.61 22.44 17.39
N PHE A 214 -16.81 22.56 16.06
CA PHE A 214 -15.82 22.07 15.11
C PHE A 214 -14.47 22.72 15.32
N ASP A 215 -14.39 24.06 15.42
CA ASP A 215 -13.13 24.78 15.62
C ASP A 215 -12.43 24.42 16.94
N GLU A 216 -13.19 24.40 18.05
CA GLU A 216 -12.66 24.13 19.40
C GLU A 216 -12.21 22.66 19.58
N ARG A 217 -12.75 21.72 18.80
CA ARG A 217 -12.56 20.28 19.02
C ARG A 217 -11.94 19.57 17.82
N CYS A 218 -12.61 19.58 16.68
CA CYS A 218 -12.22 18.84 15.48
C CYS A 218 -11.08 19.53 14.72
N GLY A 219 -11.17 20.85 14.54
CA GLY A 219 -10.25 21.71 13.80
C GLY A 219 -8.85 21.81 14.42
N GLN A 220 -8.72 21.50 15.71
CA GLN A 220 -7.44 21.40 16.42
C GLN A 220 -6.57 20.22 15.97
N CYS A 221 -7.18 19.24 15.31
CA CYS A 221 -6.53 18.03 14.83
C CYS A 221 -6.63 17.91 13.30
N HIS A 222 -7.80 18.18 12.75
CA HIS A 222 -8.11 18.05 11.32
C HIS A 222 -7.93 19.36 10.56
N ARG A 223 -7.31 19.27 9.38
CA ARG A 223 -7.31 20.36 8.41
C ARG A 223 -8.62 20.37 7.64
N VAL A 224 -9.18 21.56 7.43
CA VAL A 224 -10.16 21.84 6.38
C VAL A 224 -9.74 23.15 5.73
N ALA A 225 -9.44 23.13 4.43
CA ALA A 225 -8.96 24.30 3.71
C ALA A 225 -9.92 25.50 3.88
N GLY A 226 -9.40 26.66 4.26
CA GLY A 226 -10.19 27.86 4.56
C GLY A 226 -10.88 27.89 5.94
N VAL A 227 -10.87 26.78 6.70
CA VAL A 227 -11.62 26.66 7.96
C VAL A 227 -10.72 26.33 9.15
N SER A 228 -9.84 25.34 9.04
CA SER A 228 -8.96 24.92 10.14
C SER A 228 -7.58 24.50 9.65
N ALA A 229 -6.56 24.72 10.49
CA ALA A 229 -5.16 24.43 10.20
C ALA A 229 -4.61 23.20 10.95
N GLY A 230 -5.49 22.37 11.55
CA GLY A 230 -5.07 21.15 12.25
C GLY A 230 -4.24 20.22 11.37
N SER A 231 -3.23 19.57 11.95
CA SER A 231 -2.23 18.80 11.18
C SER A 231 -1.87 17.45 11.81
N ARG A 232 -2.63 17.00 12.82
CA ARG A 232 -2.34 15.77 13.58
C ARG A 232 -3.26 14.61 13.23
N ALA A 233 -4.27 14.87 12.40
CA ALA A 233 -5.28 13.92 11.98
C ALA A 233 -5.55 14.07 10.47
N PRO A 234 -6.29 13.14 9.83
CA PRO A 234 -6.63 13.20 8.41
C PRO A 234 -7.10 14.59 7.96
N ASP A 235 -6.57 15.11 6.85
CA ASP A 235 -7.21 16.25 6.15
C ASP A 235 -8.67 15.88 5.85
N LEU A 236 -9.63 16.79 6.02
CA LEU A 236 -11.05 16.58 5.75
C LEU A 236 -11.57 17.40 4.56
N SER A 237 -10.71 18.18 3.90
CA SER A 237 -11.09 19.14 2.84
C SER A 237 -11.79 18.50 1.64
N ASP A 238 -11.61 17.20 1.41
CA ASP A 238 -12.28 16.44 0.35
C ASP A 238 -13.01 15.20 0.87
N LEU A 239 -13.37 15.19 2.16
CA LEU A 239 -13.97 14.06 2.85
C LEU A 239 -15.17 13.48 2.09
N ALA A 240 -16.04 14.31 1.52
CA ALA A 240 -17.24 13.87 0.82
C ALA A 240 -16.96 13.02 -0.43
N THR A 241 -15.75 13.14 -1.00
CA THR A 241 -15.34 12.36 -2.19
C THR A 241 -14.74 10.99 -1.84
N ARG A 242 -14.58 10.69 -0.56
CA ARG A 242 -13.99 9.43 -0.10
C ARG A 242 -15.03 8.33 -0.19
N PRO A 243 -14.67 7.10 -0.61
CA PRO A 243 -15.61 5.99 -0.58
C PRO A 243 -15.80 5.40 0.83
N THR A 244 -14.86 5.64 1.74
CA THR A 244 -14.83 5.02 3.07
C THR A 244 -14.28 5.95 4.14
N LEU A 245 -14.68 5.72 5.39
CA LEU A 245 -14.18 6.39 6.59
C LEU A 245 -13.28 5.46 7.43
N GLY A 246 -12.48 6.06 8.32
CA GLY A 246 -11.67 5.32 9.28
C GLY A 246 -10.52 4.50 8.67
N ALA A 247 -10.02 4.88 7.50
CA ALA A 247 -9.08 4.09 6.68
C ALA A 247 -9.69 2.75 6.22
N GLY A 248 -10.89 2.81 5.63
CA GLY A 248 -11.58 1.68 5.01
C GLY A 248 -12.44 0.83 5.96
N VAL A 249 -12.77 1.32 7.16
CA VAL A 249 -13.52 0.56 8.17
C VAL A 249 -15.02 0.56 7.90
N ILE A 250 -15.56 1.68 7.39
CA ILE A 250 -16.99 1.83 7.09
C ILE A 250 -17.17 2.64 5.81
N ALA A 251 -18.32 2.46 5.14
CA ALA A 251 -18.70 3.28 3.99
C ALA A 251 -18.80 4.76 4.39
N ASN A 252 -18.50 5.65 3.44
CA ASN A 252 -18.69 7.09 3.60
C ASN A 252 -20.02 7.51 2.95
N ASP A 253 -21.10 7.18 3.63
CA ASP A 253 -22.45 7.68 3.35
C ASP A 253 -22.98 8.42 4.58
N SER A 254 -24.16 9.01 4.46
CA SER A 254 -24.76 9.82 5.53
C SER A 254 -24.92 9.04 6.85
N GLU A 255 -25.27 7.75 6.79
CA GLU A 255 -25.36 6.90 7.97
C GLU A 255 -23.97 6.59 8.55
N GLY A 256 -23.04 6.20 7.68
CA GLY A 256 -21.67 5.84 8.00
C GLY A 256 -20.89 6.98 8.66
N LEU A 257 -21.08 8.22 8.20
CA LEU A 257 -20.45 9.40 8.80
C LEU A 257 -20.97 9.69 10.21
N ARG A 258 -22.30 9.71 10.38
CA ARG A 258 -22.91 9.89 11.71
C ARG A 258 -22.51 8.78 12.67
N ARG A 259 -22.45 7.54 12.18
CA ARG A 259 -21.99 6.38 12.95
C ARG A 259 -20.51 6.47 13.29
N TRP A 260 -19.65 6.93 12.36
CA TRP A 260 -18.24 7.16 12.64
C TRP A 260 -18.07 8.19 13.77
N LEU A 261 -18.75 9.34 13.70
CA LEU A 261 -18.65 10.37 14.73
C LEU A 261 -19.12 9.89 16.11
N ARG A 262 -20.07 8.96 16.18
CA ARG A 262 -20.60 8.42 17.43
C ARG A 262 -19.76 7.26 17.98
N ASP A 263 -19.39 6.33 17.10
CA ASP A 263 -18.95 4.98 17.47
C ASP A 263 -17.53 4.64 16.99
N HIS A 264 -16.71 5.61 16.56
CA HIS A 264 -15.36 5.36 16.03
C HIS A 264 -14.49 4.53 16.98
N GLN A 265 -14.62 4.68 18.30
CA GLN A 265 -13.87 3.87 19.27
C GLN A 265 -14.34 2.41 19.33
N SER A 266 -15.58 2.10 18.94
CA SER A 266 -16.05 0.73 18.79
C SER A 266 -15.70 0.16 17.41
N LEU A 267 -15.80 0.99 16.37
CA LEU A 267 -15.45 0.62 14.98
C LEU A 267 -13.95 0.38 14.80
N LYS A 268 -13.12 1.21 15.44
CA LYS A 268 -11.66 1.19 15.34
C LYS A 268 -11.04 1.44 16.71
N HIS A 269 -11.12 0.43 17.57
CA HIS A 269 -10.68 0.50 18.96
C HIS A 269 -9.25 1.01 19.16
N GLY A 270 -9.12 2.04 20.01
CA GLY A 270 -7.84 2.63 20.38
C GLY A 270 -7.31 3.64 19.37
N ASN A 271 -8.12 4.03 18.36
CA ASN A 271 -7.76 5.13 17.49
C ASN A 271 -7.60 6.43 18.31
N ALA A 272 -6.74 7.34 17.85
CA ALA A 272 -6.37 8.53 18.60
C ALA A 272 -7.41 9.67 18.54
N MET A 273 -8.54 9.50 17.85
CA MET A 273 -9.61 10.51 17.81
C MET A 273 -10.36 10.48 19.16
N PRO A 274 -10.44 11.62 19.89
CA PRO A 274 -11.17 11.68 21.15
C PRO A 274 -12.63 11.27 21.01
N ARG A 275 -13.25 10.84 22.11
CA ARG A 275 -14.69 10.59 22.13
C ARG A 275 -15.47 11.90 22.04
N HIS A 276 -16.70 11.80 21.56
CA HIS A 276 -17.62 12.93 21.40
C HIS A 276 -18.85 12.80 22.30
N ASP A 277 -18.80 11.94 23.32
CA ASP A 277 -19.92 11.62 24.22
C ASP A 277 -20.49 12.85 24.95
N ASP A 278 -19.71 13.94 25.02
CA ASP A 278 -20.07 15.21 25.65
C ASP A 278 -20.65 16.25 24.67
N ILE A 279 -20.66 15.98 23.37
CA ILE A 279 -21.18 16.90 22.35
C ILE A 279 -22.67 16.58 22.12
N PRO A 280 -23.58 17.59 22.13
CA PRO A 280 -25.00 17.36 21.83
C PRO A 280 -25.20 16.67 20.47
N GLU A 281 -26.11 15.69 20.43
CA GLU A 281 -26.36 14.89 19.23
C GLU A 281 -26.78 15.74 18.03
N GLU A 282 -27.57 16.79 18.26
CA GLU A 282 -27.97 17.75 17.22
C GLU A 282 -26.76 18.49 16.63
N THR A 283 -25.82 18.94 17.48
CA THR A 283 -24.59 19.60 17.02
C THR A 283 -23.70 18.65 16.24
N LEU A 284 -23.56 17.40 16.69
CA LEU A 284 -22.82 16.37 15.92
C LEU A 284 -23.48 16.07 14.57
N ALA A 285 -24.80 16.05 14.51
CA ALA A 285 -25.53 15.86 13.25
C ALA A 285 -25.29 17.03 12.28
N GLN A 286 -25.34 18.27 12.76
CA GLN A 286 -25.03 19.45 11.94
C GLN A 286 -23.58 19.46 11.43
N ILE A 287 -22.62 19.01 12.26
CA ILE A 287 -21.22 18.82 11.82
C ILE A 287 -21.15 17.73 10.76
N ALA A 288 -21.85 16.60 10.92
CA ALA A 288 -21.90 15.54 9.93
C ALA A 288 -22.47 16.04 8.59
N ASP A 289 -23.59 16.76 8.61
CA ASP A 289 -24.23 17.33 7.43
C ASP A 289 -23.27 18.27 6.69
N TRP A 290 -22.54 19.12 7.43
CA TRP A 290 -21.54 19.99 6.83
C TRP A 290 -20.35 19.23 6.26
N LEU A 291 -19.85 18.21 6.95
CA LEU A 291 -18.76 17.35 6.48
C LEU A 291 -19.12 16.62 5.16
N GLU A 292 -20.38 16.27 4.95
CA GLU A 292 -20.89 15.70 3.68
C GLU A 292 -20.80 16.70 2.50
N THR A 293 -20.67 18.00 2.78
CA THR A 293 -20.51 19.03 1.74
C THR A 293 -19.07 19.29 1.32
N LEU A 294 -18.09 18.70 2.02
CA LEU A 294 -16.65 18.92 1.77
C LEU A 294 -16.17 18.14 0.54
N ALA A 295 -16.56 18.64 -0.63
CA ALA A 295 -16.10 18.19 -1.94
C ALA A 295 -15.30 19.31 -2.65
N PRO A 296 -14.33 18.96 -3.51
CA PRO A 296 -13.59 19.90 -4.34
C PRO A 296 -14.49 20.80 -5.20
#